data_AF-A0A7C2XDX5-F1
#
_entry.id   AF-A0A7C2XDX5-F1
#
_cell.length_a   1.000
_cell.length_b   1.000
_cell.length_c   1.000
_cell.angle_alpha   90.00
_cell.angle_beta   90.00
_cell.angle_gamma   90.00
#
_symmetry.space_group_name_H-M   'P 1'
#
loop_
_entity.id
_entity.type
_entity.pdbx_description
1 polymer ?
#
loop_
_entity_poly.entity_id
_entity_poly.type
_entity_poly.pdbx_seq_one_letter_code
_entity_poly.pdbx_strand_id
1 'polypeptide(L)' 'MHRPEVPVFIAHGAEDDLLPVELARQAVTVFRKAGARIAYCEDRVGHKLGDNCLRSFEDFFNHLFGGIP' A
#
# COMPACT_ATOMS: atom_id res chain seq x y z
N MET A 1 25.00 8.05 7.90
CA MET A 1 24.03 7.04 8.37
C MET A 1 23.01 6.82 7.26
N HIS A 2 23.17 5.79 6.44
CA HIS A 2 22.21 5.44 5.38
C HIS A 2 21.29 4.36 5.95
N ARG A 3 20.05 4.71 6.32
CA ARG A 3 19.03 3.71 6.66
C ARG A 3 18.55 3.08 5.35
N PRO A 4 18.48 1.75 5.24
CA PRO A 4 17.89 1.11 4.07
C PRO A 4 16.44 1.58 3.91
N GLU A 5 16.06 1.89 2.68
CA GLU A 5 14.70 2.31 2.32
C GLU A 5 13.74 1.14 2.55
N VAL A 6 12.76 1.32 3.45
CA VAL A 6 11.78 0.27 3.78
C VAL A 6 10.62 0.34 2.79
N PRO A 7 10.35 -0.71 2.01
CA PRO A 7 9.21 -0.74 1.11
C PRO A 7 7.92 -1.04 1.90
N VAL A 8 6.85 -0.29 1.59
CA VAL A 8 5.54 -0.41 2.24
C VAL A 8 4.45 -0.38 1.17
N PHE A 9 3.52 -1.33 1.26
CA PHE A 9 2.31 -1.37 0.43
C PHE A 9 1.09 -1.08 1.28
N ILE A 10 0.23 -0.19 0.81
CA ILE A 10 -1.03 0.19 1.47
C ILE A 10 -2.15 0.03 0.43
N ALA A 11 -3.22 -0.66 0.78
CA ALA A 11 -4.43 -0.76 -0.02
C ALA A 11 -5.66 -0.41 0.82
N HIS A 12 -6.68 0.20 0.22
CA HIS A 12 -7.92 0.54 0.92
C HIS A 12 -9.14 0.55 -0.01
N GLY A 13 -10.31 0.19 0.50
CA GLY A 13 -11.58 0.36 -0.20
C GLY A 13 -12.11 1.78 -0.05
N ALA A 14 -12.31 2.51 -1.16
CA ALA A 14 -12.77 3.90 -1.15
C ALA A 14 -14.20 4.06 -0.61
N GLU A 15 -14.98 2.98 -0.54
CA GLU A 15 -16.37 2.94 -0.05
C GLU A 15 -16.46 2.17 1.27
N ASP A 16 -15.35 2.07 2.01
CA ASP A 16 -15.28 1.43 3.31
C ASP A 16 -16.03 2.24 4.39
N ASP A 17 -17.25 1.80 4.70
CA ASP A 17 -18.09 2.40 5.74
C ASP A 17 -17.64 2.06 7.18
N LEU A 18 -16.70 1.12 7.35
CA LEU A 18 -16.15 0.75 8.67
C LEU A 18 -14.93 1.60 9.02
N LEU A 19 -14.03 1.81 8.06
CA LEU A 19 -12.82 2.61 8.22
C LEU A 19 -12.68 3.64 7.07
N PRO A 20 -12.71 4.95 7.37
CA PRO A 20 -12.58 5.99 6.35
C PRO A 20 -11.27 5.89 5.57
N VAL A 21 -11.35 6.05 4.24
CA VAL A 21 -10.19 6.00 3.33
C VAL A 21 -9.12 7.04 3.67
N GLU A 22 -9.50 8.13 4.33
CA GLU A 22 -8.60 9.17 4.83
C GLU A 22 -7.53 8.60 5.77
N LEU A 23 -7.82 7.53 6.53
CA LEU A 23 -6.83 6.89 7.39
C LEU A 23 -5.71 6.25 6.58
N ALA A 24 -6.04 5.60 5.46
CA ALA A 24 -5.04 5.04 4.56
C ALA A 24 -4.20 6.14 3.89
N ARG A 25 -4.82 7.25 3.46
CA ARG A 25 -4.12 8.42 2.91
C ARG A 25 -3.20 9.09 3.95
N GLN A 26 -3.62 9.14 5.21
CA GLN A 26 -2.79 9.60 6.32
C GLN A 26 -1.60 8.66 6.56
N ALA A 27 -1.82 7.35 6.54
CA ALA A 27 -0.74 6.36 6.66
C ALA A 27 0.33 6.54 5.57
N VAL A 28 -0.08 6.73 4.31
CA VAL A 28 0.83 7.07 3.20
C VAL A 28 1.70 8.27 3.53
N THR A 29 1.10 9.33 4.09
CA THR A 29 1.83 10.54 4.49
C THR A 29 2.82 10.27 5.62
N VAL A 30 2.42 9.49 6.63
CA VAL A 30 3.27 9.14 7.79
C VAL A 30 4.48 8.32 7.34
N PHE A 31 4.27 7.24 6.58
CA PHE A 31 5.37 6.38 6.14
C PHE A 31 6.29 7.09 5.15
N ARG A 32 5.75 7.92 4.25
CA ARG A 32 6.58 8.72 3.34
C ARG A 32 7.49 9.69 4.12
N LYS A 33 6.97 10.35 5.16
CA LYS A 33 7.76 11.21 6.06
C LYS A 33 8.85 10.44 6.81
N ALA A 34 8.62 9.14 7.07
CA ALA A 34 9.61 8.26 7.70
C ALA A 34 10.69 7.74 6.71
N GLY A 35 10.62 8.12 5.43
CA GLY A 35 11.59 7.71 4.40
C GLY A 35 11.30 6.33 3.80
N ALA A 36 10.06 5.84 3.88
CA ALA A 36 9.65 4.59 3.25
C ALA A 36 9.32 4.78 1.76
N ARG A 37 9.57 3.73 0.96
CA ARG A 37 9.08 3.64 -0.42
C ARG A 37 7.65 3.12 -0.42
N ILE A 38 6.70 3.97 -0.81
CA ILE A 38 5.27 3.64 -0.73
C ILE A 38 4.72 3.21 -2.08
N ALA A 39 4.03 2.07 -2.10
CA ALA A 39 3.02 1.74 -3.10
C ALA A 39 1.63 1.86 -2.45
N TYR A 40 0.73 2.62 -3.07
CA TYR A 40 -0.61 2.88 -2.56
C TYR A 40 -1.67 2.59 -3.61
N CYS A 41 -2.73 1.88 -3.22
CA CYS A 41 -3.86 1.56 -4.07
C CYS A 41 -5.19 1.85 -3.35
N GLU A 42 -6.15 2.43 -4.07
CA GLU A 42 -7.56 2.54 -3.66
C GLU A 42 -8.42 1.85 -4.72
N ASP A 43 -9.48 1.16 -4.30
CA ASP A 43 -10.47 0.58 -5.21
C ASP A 43 -11.89 0.95 -4.78
N ARG A 44 -12.85 0.99 -5.71
CA ARG A 44 -14.26 1.32 -5.40
C ARG A 44 -15.00 0.12 -4.83
N VAL A 45 -14.62 -0.25 -3.62
CA VAL A 45 -15.18 -1.35 -2.83
C VAL A 45 -15.29 -0.93 -1.37
N GLY A 46 -16.10 -1.64 -0.58
CA GLY A 46 -16.21 -1.46 0.86
C GLY A 46 -15.00 -1.99 1.64
N HIS A 47 -15.21 -2.50 2.85
CA HIS A 47 -14.15 -3.07 3.72
C HIS A 47 -13.61 -4.42 3.21
N LYS A 48 -13.02 -4.43 2.01
CA LYS A 48 -12.48 -5.59 1.29
C LYS A 48 -11.31 -5.15 0.40
N LEU A 49 -10.53 -6.13 -0.08
CA LEU A 49 -9.54 -5.91 -1.11
C LEU A 49 -10.17 -6.09 -2.49
N GLY A 50 -10.12 -5.05 -3.34
CA GLY A 50 -10.58 -5.13 -4.73
C GLY A 50 -9.52 -5.74 -5.66
N ASP A 51 -9.96 -6.24 -6.82
CA ASP A 51 -9.10 -6.96 -7.78
C ASP A 51 -7.92 -6.10 -8.27
N ASN A 52 -8.11 -4.79 -8.40
CA ASN A 52 -7.05 -3.89 -8.85
C ASN A 52 -5.94 -3.79 -7.79
N CYS A 53 -6.31 -3.66 -6.52
CA CYS A 53 -5.35 -3.59 -5.44
C CYS A 53 -4.71 -4.95 -5.12
N LEU A 54 -5.39 -6.07 -5.37
CA LEU A 54 -4.77 -7.39 -5.29
C LEU A 54 -3.66 -7.55 -6.35
N ARG A 55 -3.93 -7.20 -7.61
CA ARG A 55 -2.91 -7.24 -8.67
C ARG A 55 -1.73 -6.30 -8.37
N SER A 56 -2.02 -5.09 -7.89
CA SER A 56 -0.98 -4.14 -7.50
C SER A 56 -0.13 -4.66 -6.33
N PHE A 57 -0.71 -5.44 -5.41
CA PHE A 57 0.01 -6.10 -4.34
C PHE A 57 0.93 -7.21 -4.88
N GLU A 58 0.45 -8.03 -5.79
CA GLU A 58 1.27 -9.07 -6.45
C GLU A 58 2.47 -8.45 -7.17
N ASP A 59 2.25 -7.37 -7.94
CA ASP A 59 3.32 -6.62 -8.59
C ASP A 59 4.31 -6.06 -7.57
N PHE A 60 3.84 -5.45 -6.49
CA PHE A 60 4.70 -4.95 -5.43
C PHE A 60 5.55 -6.07 -4.82
N PHE A 61 4.94 -7.21 -4.50
CA PHE A 61 5.63 -8.34 -3.89
C PHE A 61 6.67 -8.95 -4.83
N ASN A 62 6.34 -9.13 -6.11
CA ASN A 62 7.25 -9.63 -7.13
C ASN A 62 8.43 -8.68 -7.35
N HIS A 63 8.24 -7.36 -7.34
CA HIS A 63 9.36 -6.42 -7.41
C HIS A 63 10.27 -6.43 -6.18
N LEU A 64 9.75 -6.84 -5.01
CA LEU A 64 10.55 -6.93 -3.79
C LEU A 64 11.36 -8.22 -3.70
N PHE A 65 10.79 -9.34 -4.15
CA PHE A 65 11.36 -10.67 -3.90
C PHE A 65 11.67 -11.48 -5.18
N GLY A 66 11.24 -11.01 -6.34
CA GLY A 66 11.40 -11.68 -7.65
C GLY A 66 12.83 -11.75 -8.19
N GLY A 67 13.83 -11.50 -7.33
CA GLY A 67 15.26 -11.73 -7.60
C GLY A 67 15.89 -12.84 -6.73
N ILE A 68 15.10 -13.61 -5.99
CA ILE A 68 15.58 -14.76 -5.20
C ILE A 68 15.29 -16.03 -6.02
N PRO A 69 16.32 -16.78 -6.47
CA PRO A 69 16.13 -18.09 -7.12
C PRO A 69 15.51 -19.12 -6.18
#